data_AF-A0A3P6RL60-F1
#
_entry.id   AF-A0A3P6RL60-F1
#
_cell.length_a   1.000
_cell.length_b   1.000
_cell.length_c   1.000
_cell.angle_alpha   90.00
_cell.angle_beta   90.00
_cell.angle_gamma   90.00
#
_symmetry.space_group_name_H-M   'P 1'
#
loop_
_entity.id
_entity.type
_entity.pdbx_description
1 polymer ?
#
loop_
_entity_poly.entity_id
_entity_poly.type
_entity_poly.pdbx_seq_one_letter_code
_entity_poly.pdbx_strand_id
1 'polypeptide(L)'
;MGPVKLAYCELYDHRDGTYTLSVRPTEVGKHTLVIKYNDQHVRGSPFLIHVSLPPDPSKVRVYGPGIEHGILSMFKSNFVVETRGAGAGQLTVRVRGPKGAFNVEMQREKKNERTIHCKYEPKEPGDYQVEVKWHGEHVPGSPFLVMIVDTEQELSRFLRGEAPSPTPATPFVPPGWVGPPPLFPPPMGQRYGPPMPMGPPMGPMGPPPPGAMMPFNGPPPPRHKTKYH
;
A
#
# COMPACT_ATOMS: atom_id res chain seq x y z
N MET A 1 -1.93 -0.64 47.92
CA MET A 1 -1.12 -1.66 47.22
C MET A 1 -2.07 -2.51 46.40
N GLY A 2 -1.98 -2.45 45.07
CA GLY A 2 -2.86 -3.21 44.17
C GLY A 2 -2.62 -4.72 44.29
N PRO A 3 -3.57 -5.56 43.83
CA PRO A 3 -3.45 -7.00 43.97
C PRO A 3 -2.19 -7.51 43.25
N VAL A 4 -1.27 -8.11 44.00
CA VAL A 4 -0.12 -8.83 43.45
C VAL A 4 -0.65 -10.13 42.87
N LYS A 5 -1.08 -10.09 41.61
CA LYS A 5 -1.58 -11.28 40.93
C LYS A 5 -0.39 -12.10 40.45
N LEU A 6 -0.38 -13.37 40.84
CA LEU A 6 0.71 -14.31 40.58
C LEU A 6 0.74 -14.64 39.08
N ALA A 7 1.82 -14.27 38.40
CA ALA A 7 2.18 -14.88 37.12
C ALA A 7 2.79 -16.26 37.38
N TYR A 8 2.61 -17.21 36.47
CA TYR A 8 3.29 -18.49 36.56
C TYR A 8 4.78 -18.29 36.30
N CYS A 9 5.63 -18.69 37.25
CA CYS A 9 7.07 -18.54 37.18
C CYS A 9 7.72 -19.91 37.39
N GLU A 10 8.50 -20.36 36.41
CA GLU A 10 9.33 -21.55 36.51
C GLU A 10 10.79 -21.12 36.57
N LEU A 11 11.50 -21.56 37.61
CA LEU A 11 12.95 -21.39 37.72
C LEU A 11 13.62 -22.72 37.39
N TYR A 12 14.46 -22.71 36.37
CA TYR A 12 15.28 -23.85 35.99
C TYR A 12 16.73 -23.59 36.36
N ASP A 13 17.31 -24.50 37.13
CA ASP A 13 18.73 -24.49 37.50
C ASP A 13 19.51 -25.40 36.55
N HIS A 14 20.47 -24.82 35.84
CA HIS A 14 21.35 -25.55 34.91
C HIS A 14 22.50 -26.28 35.62
N ARG A 15 22.67 -26.10 36.95
CA ARG A 15 23.73 -26.70 37.77
C ARG A 15 25.15 -26.33 37.35
N ASP A 16 25.31 -25.30 36.54
CA ASP A 16 26.57 -24.70 36.12
C ASP A 16 26.77 -23.29 36.70
N GLY A 17 25.86 -22.87 37.61
CA GLY A 17 25.80 -21.51 38.16
C GLY A 17 24.89 -20.57 37.38
N THR A 18 24.23 -21.02 36.31
CA THR A 18 23.23 -20.26 35.58
C THR A 18 21.80 -20.71 35.89
N TYR A 19 20.89 -19.75 35.96
CA TYR A 19 19.47 -19.97 36.22
C TYR A 19 18.64 -19.38 35.09
N THR A 20 17.63 -20.12 34.62
CA THR A 20 16.65 -19.64 33.65
C THR A 20 15.31 -19.44 34.33
N LEU A 21 14.82 -18.20 34.31
CA LEU A 21 13.50 -17.85 34.79
C LEU A 21 12.53 -17.72 33.61
N SER A 22 11.53 -18.59 33.58
CA SER A 22 10.43 -18.57 32.61
C SER A 22 9.19 -17.99 33.27
N VAL A 23 8.76 -16.81 32.82
CA VAL A 23 7.55 -16.16 33.33
C VAL A 23 6.48 -16.21 32.25
N ARG A 24 5.28 -16.70 32.59
CA ARG A 24 4.10 -16.68 31.72
C ARG A 24 3.05 -15.74 32.31
N PRO A 25 3.04 -14.46 31.89
CA PRO A 25 2.06 -13.51 32.35
C PRO A 25 0.71 -13.78 31.67
N THR A 26 -0.35 -13.86 32.47
CA THR A 26 -1.72 -14.11 32.02
C THR A 26 -2.52 -12.82 31.77
N GLU A 27 -2.07 -11.69 32.34
CA GLU A 27 -2.71 -10.40 32.19
C GLU A 27 -1.85 -9.42 31.39
N VAL A 28 -2.51 -8.59 30.59
CA VAL A 28 -1.87 -7.55 29.80
C VAL A 28 -1.61 -6.33 30.68
N GLY A 29 -0.47 -5.69 30.51
CA GLY A 29 -0.12 -4.52 31.31
C GLY A 29 1.35 -4.40 31.63
N LYS A 30 1.66 -3.41 32.46
CA LYS A 30 3.00 -3.21 33.01
C LYS A 30 3.14 -4.10 34.24
N HIS A 31 4.08 -5.02 34.18
CA HIS A 31 4.42 -5.92 35.26
C HIS A 31 5.83 -5.61 35.75
N THR A 32 6.04 -5.72 37.05
CA THR A 32 7.35 -5.49 37.67
C THR A 32 7.89 -6.83 38.14
N LEU A 33 8.95 -7.30 37.49
CA LEU A 33 9.64 -8.52 37.89
C LEU A 33 10.78 -8.18 38.85
N VAL A 34 10.64 -8.63 40.09
CA VAL A 34 11.66 -8.44 41.13
C VAL A 34 12.44 -9.73 41.29
N ILE A 35 13.72 -9.69 40.91
CA ILE A 35 14.67 -10.78 41.13
C ILE A 35 15.61 -10.39 42.25
N LYS A 36 15.76 -11.27 43.24
CA LYS A 36 16.65 -11.09 44.40
C LYS A 36 17.56 -12.31 44.58
N TYR A 37 18.76 -12.06 45.06
CA TYR A 37 19.71 -13.05 45.52
C TYR A 37 20.18 -12.64 46.92
N ASN A 38 20.06 -13.53 47.91
CA ASN A 38 20.30 -13.21 49.33
C ASN A 38 19.61 -11.91 49.80
N ASP A 39 18.32 -11.78 49.51
CA ASP A 39 17.49 -10.59 49.80
C ASP A 39 17.93 -9.28 49.11
N GLN A 40 19.00 -9.30 48.31
CA GLN A 40 19.50 -8.15 47.56
C GLN A 40 19.04 -8.20 46.10
N HIS A 41 18.65 -7.05 45.54
CA HIS A 41 18.28 -6.95 44.12
C HIS A 41 19.50 -7.27 43.23
N VAL A 42 19.30 -8.17 42.26
CA VAL A 42 20.31 -8.39 41.22
C VAL A 42 20.43 -7.17 40.32
N ARG A 43 21.55 -7.05 39.60
CA ARG A 43 21.77 -5.94 38.67
C ARG A 43 20.64 -5.87 37.63
N GLY A 44 19.96 -4.73 37.54
CA GLY A 44 18.83 -4.51 36.62
C GLY A 44 17.46 -4.83 37.22
N SER A 45 17.39 -5.42 38.41
CA SER A 45 16.15 -5.59 39.17
C SER A 45 15.80 -4.27 39.89
N PRO A 46 14.53 -3.80 39.83
CA PRO A 46 13.38 -4.46 39.22
C PRO A 46 13.32 -4.31 37.69
N PHE A 47 12.97 -5.39 37.00
CA PHE A 47 12.76 -5.39 35.56
C PHE A 47 11.31 -5.00 35.26
N LEU A 48 11.14 -3.94 34.47
CA LEU A 48 9.81 -3.55 33.99
C LEU A 48 9.49 -4.34 32.71
N ILE A 49 8.48 -5.20 32.79
CA ILE A 49 8.02 -6.02 31.67
C ILE A 49 6.70 -5.44 31.16
N HIS A 50 6.61 -5.21 29.86
CA HIS A 50 5.36 -4.84 29.21
C HIS A 50 4.77 -6.05 28.51
N VAL A 51 3.67 -6.57 29.04
CA VAL A 51 2.98 -7.72 28.46
C VAL A 51 1.82 -7.21 27.62
N SER A 52 1.83 -7.56 26.35
CA SER A 52 0.78 -7.22 25.39
C SER A 52 0.07 -8.48 24.93
N LEU A 53 -1.18 -8.33 24.50
CA LEU A 53 -1.93 -9.44 23.93
C LEU A 53 -1.17 -10.01 22.72
N PRO A 54 -1.26 -11.33 22.47
CA PRO A 54 -0.78 -11.91 21.23
C PRO A 54 -1.41 -11.19 20.02
N PRO A 55 -0.70 -11.13 18.89
CA PRO A 55 -1.22 -10.50 17.69
C PRO A 55 -2.43 -11.28 17.16
N ASP A 56 -3.60 -10.66 17.19
CA ASP A 56 -4.87 -11.23 16.70
C ASP A 56 -5.30 -10.50 15.40
N PRO A 57 -4.98 -11.02 14.21
CA PRO A 57 -5.35 -10.38 12.93
C PRO A 57 -6.87 -10.28 12.75
N SER A 58 -7.64 -11.22 13.29
CA SER A 58 -9.11 -11.23 13.20
C SER A 58 -9.78 -10.03 13.89
N LYS A 59 -9.08 -9.34 14.80
CA LYS A 59 -9.58 -8.13 15.48
C LYS A 59 -9.22 -6.84 14.74
N VAL A 60 -8.43 -6.92 13.68
CA VAL A 60 -8.09 -5.76 12.85
C VAL A 60 -9.28 -5.43 11.96
N ARG A 61 -9.64 -4.15 11.92
CA ARG A 61 -10.71 -3.62 11.06
C ARG A 61 -10.09 -2.66 10.06
N VAL A 62 -10.47 -2.79 8.80
CA VAL A 62 -10.03 -1.92 7.71
C VAL A 62 -11.28 -1.28 7.12
N TYR A 63 -11.29 0.03 7.01
CA TYR A 63 -12.44 0.78 6.46
C TYR A 63 -11.98 2.12 5.87
N GLY A 64 -12.76 2.63 4.91
CA GLY A 64 -12.53 3.94 4.30
C GLY A 64 -12.64 3.91 2.78
N PRO A 65 -12.72 5.08 2.14
CA PRO A 65 -12.96 5.19 0.70
C PRO A 65 -11.82 4.58 -0.14
N GLY A 66 -10.60 4.49 0.41
CA GLY A 66 -9.47 3.90 -0.29
C GLY A 66 -9.52 2.38 -0.47
N ILE A 67 -10.49 1.68 0.13
CA ILE A 67 -10.71 0.24 -0.09
C ILE A 67 -12.06 -0.05 -0.78
N GLU A 68 -12.76 0.98 -1.22
CA GLU A 68 -14.05 0.89 -1.91
C GLU A 68 -13.88 1.20 -3.40
N HIS A 69 -14.79 0.73 -4.25
CA HIS A 69 -14.79 1.07 -5.67
C HIS A 69 -15.03 2.57 -5.85
N GLY A 70 -14.38 3.19 -6.84
CA GLY A 70 -14.51 4.63 -7.03
C GLY A 70 -14.00 5.16 -8.36
N ILE A 71 -14.07 6.48 -8.51
CA ILE A 71 -13.72 7.20 -9.75
C ILE A 71 -12.38 7.89 -9.54
N LEU A 72 -11.38 7.64 -10.38
CA LEU A 72 -10.01 8.18 -10.29
C LEU A 72 -9.97 9.69 -9.99
N SER A 73 -10.82 10.48 -10.67
CA SER A 73 -10.88 11.94 -10.48
C SER A 73 -11.38 12.39 -9.11
N MET A 74 -12.17 11.58 -8.41
CA MET A 74 -12.71 11.88 -7.08
C MET A 74 -12.21 10.88 -6.02
N PHE A 75 -11.33 9.97 -6.40
CA PHE A 75 -10.96 8.82 -5.58
C PHE A 75 -10.15 9.29 -4.40
N LYS A 76 -10.70 9.08 -3.20
CA LYS A 76 -9.95 9.29 -1.98
C LYS A 76 -9.33 7.97 -1.56
N SER A 77 -8.09 7.77 -1.96
CA SER A 77 -7.28 6.59 -1.65
C SER A 77 -6.76 6.55 -0.21
N ASN A 78 -7.49 7.18 0.72
CA ASN A 78 -7.25 7.10 2.15
C ASN A 78 -8.15 6.02 2.77
N PHE A 79 -7.55 5.16 3.57
CA PHE A 79 -8.26 4.18 4.37
C PHE A 79 -7.62 4.07 5.74
N VAL A 80 -8.38 3.54 6.68
CA VAL A 80 -8.00 3.47 8.09
C VAL A 80 -7.94 2.02 8.50
N VAL A 81 -6.85 1.66 9.17
CA VAL A 81 -6.66 0.37 9.79
C VAL A 81 -6.72 0.54 11.31
N GLU A 82 -7.79 0.03 11.91
CA GLU A 82 -7.96 -0.01 13.35
C GLU A 82 -7.48 -1.36 13.90
N THR A 83 -6.52 -1.32 14.81
CA THR A 83 -5.88 -2.51 15.42
C THR A 83 -6.26 -2.66 16.89
N ARG A 84 -7.42 -2.12 17.26
CA ARG A 84 -7.90 -2.08 18.64
C ARG A 84 -8.20 -3.50 19.13
N GLY A 85 -7.43 -3.96 20.12
CA GLY A 85 -7.57 -5.31 20.67
C GLY A 85 -6.81 -6.39 19.89
N ALA A 86 -6.16 -6.06 18.77
CA ALA A 86 -5.38 -6.97 17.93
C ALA A 86 -3.97 -7.28 18.49
N GLY A 87 -3.67 -6.89 19.73
CA GLY A 87 -2.35 -7.10 20.35
C GLY A 87 -1.24 -6.18 19.83
N ALA A 88 0.00 -6.43 20.22
CA ALA A 88 1.15 -5.75 19.64
C ALA A 88 1.61 -6.51 18.40
N GLY A 89 1.67 -5.84 17.25
CA GLY A 89 2.01 -6.46 15.98
C GLY A 89 2.52 -5.46 14.96
N GLN A 90 3.02 -5.99 13.84
CA GLN A 90 3.48 -5.20 12.71
C GLN A 90 2.41 -5.21 11.62
N LEU A 91 1.91 -4.03 11.25
CA LEU A 91 1.06 -3.86 10.07
C LEU A 91 1.94 -3.83 8.82
N THR A 92 1.57 -4.63 7.83
CA THR A 92 2.15 -4.59 6.48
C THR A 92 1.02 -4.40 5.48
N VAL A 93 1.13 -3.37 4.65
CA VAL A 93 0.18 -3.13 3.55
C VAL A 93 0.94 -3.22 2.24
N ARG A 94 0.36 -3.90 1.26
CA ARG A 94 0.82 -3.92 -0.12
C ARG A 94 -0.33 -3.58 -1.04
N VAL A 95 -0.09 -2.70 -2.00
CA VAL A 95 -1.06 -2.39 -3.05
C VAL A 95 -0.47 -2.81 -4.38
N ARG A 96 -1.17 -3.70 -5.09
CA ARG A 96 -0.88 -4.07 -6.47
C ARG A 96 -1.96 -3.47 -7.35
N GLY A 97 -1.58 -2.83 -8.44
CA GLY A 97 -2.50 -2.36 -9.46
C GLY A 97 -2.08 -2.86 -10.84
N PRO A 98 -2.78 -2.42 -11.90
CA PRO A 98 -2.50 -2.85 -13.27
C PRO A 98 -1.09 -2.45 -13.75
N LYS A 99 -0.56 -1.35 -13.21
CA LYS A 99 0.81 -0.86 -13.48
C LYS A 99 1.89 -1.46 -12.58
N GLY A 100 1.54 -2.36 -11.68
CA GLY A 100 2.47 -2.97 -10.71
C GLY A 100 2.24 -2.50 -9.28
N ALA A 101 3.31 -2.53 -8.47
CA ALA A 101 3.22 -2.22 -7.04
C ALA A 101 3.20 -0.70 -6.78
N PHE A 102 2.30 -0.28 -5.90
CA PHE A 102 2.20 1.11 -5.45
C PHE A 102 2.79 1.25 -4.04
N ASN A 103 3.44 2.38 -3.79
CA ASN A 103 3.84 2.76 -2.45
C ASN A 103 2.62 3.26 -1.66
N VAL A 104 2.49 2.77 -0.44
CA VAL A 104 1.45 3.19 0.51
C VAL A 104 2.12 4.01 1.61
N GLU A 105 1.66 5.23 1.80
CA GLU A 105 2.02 6.06 2.93
C GLU A 105 1.21 5.63 4.15
N MET A 106 1.89 5.36 5.26
CA MET A 106 1.25 5.00 6.53
C MET A 106 1.55 6.04 7.58
N GLN A 107 0.50 6.63 8.14
CA GLN A 107 0.57 7.63 9.18
C GLN A 107 -0.15 7.13 10.44
N ARG A 108 0.60 6.94 11.52
CA ARG A 108 0.01 6.61 12.83
C ARG A 108 -0.57 7.86 13.46
N GLU A 109 -1.79 7.76 13.97
CA GLU A 109 -2.42 8.86 14.66
C GLU A 109 -1.86 9.00 16.08
N LYS A 110 -1.32 10.18 16.42
CA LYS A 110 -0.72 10.42 17.75
C LYS A 110 -1.72 10.28 18.89
N LYS A 111 -2.99 10.62 18.65
CA LYS A 111 -4.06 10.55 19.65
C LYS A 111 -4.56 9.13 19.87
N ASN A 112 -4.43 8.28 18.84
CA ASN A 112 -4.83 6.88 18.89
C ASN A 112 -3.79 6.03 18.16
N GLU A 113 -2.75 5.61 18.89
CA GLU A 113 -1.65 4.80 18.35
C GLU A 113 -2.12 3.48 17.70
N ARG A 114 -3.34 3.04 18.03
CA ARG A 114 -4.00 1.85 17.47
C ARG A 114 -4.71 2.09 16.14
N THR A 115 -4.77 3.33 15.68
CA THR A 115 -5.34 3.73 14.40
C THR A 115 -4.24 4.17 13.45
N ILE A 116 -4.18 3.53 12.29
CA ILE A 116 -3.19 3.79 11.25
C ILE A 116 -3.94 4.27 10.01
N HIS A 117 -3.63 5.49 9.58
CA HIS A 117 -4.15 6.05 8.33
C HIS A 117 -3.21 5.62 7.21
N CYS A 118 -3.74 4.96 6.20
CA CYS A 118 -3.02 4.56 5.01
C CYS A 118 -3.52 5.37 3.83
N LYS A 119 -2.60 5.90 3.02
CA LYS A 119 -2.92 6.63 1.80
C LYS A 119 -2.06 6.08 0.65
N TYR A 120 -2.68 5.85 -0.49
CA TYR A 120 -1.97 5.59 -1.75
C TYR A 120 -2.42 6.58 -2.82
N GLU A 121 -1.80 6.62 -3.99
CA GLU A 121 -2.20 7.50 -5.09
C GLU A 121 -2.25 6.70 -6.40
N PRO A 122 -3.43 6.21 -6.80
CA PRO A 122 -3.61 5.56 -8.09
C PRO A 122 -3.49 6.61 -9.20
N LYS A 123 -2.75 6.29 -10.25
CA LYS A 123 -2.58 7.18 -11.43
C LYS A 123 -3.41 6.74 -12.63
N GLU A 124 -3.97 5.53 -12.58
CA GLU A 124 -4.70 4.94 -13.69
C GLU A 124 -5.96 4.24 -13.21
N PRO A 125 -6.99 4.16 -14.06
CA PRO A 125 -8.11 3.28 -13.81
C PRO A 125 -7.69 1.82 -13.99
N GLY A 126 -8.29 0.93 -13.21
CA GLY A 126 -8.12 -0.51 -13.28
C GLY A 126 -8.45 -1.20 -11.97
N ASP A 127 -8.11 -2.48 -11.90
CA ASP A 127 -8.24 -3.33 -10.72
C ASP A 127 -7.03 -3.17 -9.79
N TYR A 128 -7.30 -2.76 -8.56
CA TYR A 128 -6.34 -2.59 -7.50
C TYR A 128 -6.59 -3.63 -6.41
N GLN A 129 -5.54 -4.34 -6.02
CA GLN A 129 -5.56 -5.31 -4.94
C GLN A 129 -4.79 -4.76 -3.74
N VAL A 130 -5.52 -4.48 -2.66
CA VAL A 130 -4.97 -4.01 -1.39
C VAL A 130 -4.84 -5.18 -0.43
N GLU A 131 -3.61 -5.63 -0.21
CA GLU A 131 -3.27 -6.66 0.76
C GLU A 131 -2.93 -5.99 2.10
N VAL A 132 -3.60 -6.40 3.17
CA VAL A 132 -3.36 -5.91 4.53
C VAL A 132 -3.06 -7.11 5.42
N LYS A 133 -1.88 -7.09 6.02
CA LYS A 133 -1.36 -8.17 6.87
C LYS A 133 -1.01 -7.64 8.26
N TRP A 134 -1.38 -8.40 9.29
CA TRP A 134 -1.03 -8.15 10.67
C TRP A 134 -0.14 -9.29 11.18
N HIS A 135 1.10 -8.97 11.54
CA HIS A 135 2.11 -9.93 11.98
C HIS A 135 2.34 -11.09 10.96
N GLY A 136 2.25 -10.77 9.67
CA GLY A 136 2.42 -11.74 8.58
C GLY A 136 1.14 -12.45 8.12
N GLU A 137 0.04 -12.35 8.89
CA GLU A 137 -1.24 -12.99 8.58
C GLU A 137 -2.23 -11.99 7.93
N HIS A 138 -3.09 -12.46 7.02
CA HIS A 138 -4.09 -11.60 6.39
C HIS A 138 -5.20 -11.20 7.36
N VAL A 139 -5.58 -9.92 7.34
CA VAL A 139 -6.72 -9.44 8.13
C VAL A 139 -8.04 -9.80 7.45
N PRO A 140 -9.16 -9.82 8.18
CA PRO A 140 -10.48 -10.04 7.59
C PRO A 140 -10.77 -9.09 6.43
N GLY A 141 -11.19 -9.63 5.30
CA GLY A 141 -11.46 -8.88 4.07
C GLY A 141 -10.24 -8.66 3.17
N SER A 142 -9.01 -8.93 3.64
CA SER A 142 -7.85 -8.93 2.77
C SER A 142 -7.78 -10.22 1.94
N PRO A 143 -7.43 -10.16 0.64
CA PRO A 143 -7.15 -8.93 -0.13
C PRO A 143 -8.42 -8.16 -0.54
N PHE A 144 -8.38 -6.84 -0.39
CA PHE A 144 -9.47 -5.96 -0.84
C PHE A 144 -9.30 -5.66 -2.31
N LEU A 145 -10.34 -5.95 -3.11
CA LEU A 145 -10.37 -5.68 -4.54
C LEU A 145 -11.08 -4.35 -4.78
N VAL A 146 -10.32 -3.38 -5.24
CA VAL A 146 -10.76 -2.01 -5.49
C VAL A 146 -10.79 -1.80 -6.99
N MET A 147 -11.95 -1.40 -7.51
CA MET A 147 -12.08 -1.05 -8.92
C MET A 147 -12.08 0.47 -9.04
N ILE A 148 -11.11 0.99 -9.78
CA ILE A 148 -10.99 2.43 -10.03
C ILE A 148 -11.30 2.66 -11.50
N VAL A 149 -12.30 3.48 -11.80
CA VAL A 149 -12.69 3.85 -13.17
C VAL A 149 -12.41 5.32 -13.43
N ASP A 150 -12.46 5.77 -14.68
CA ASP A 150 -12.25 7.18 -15.02
C ASP A 150 -13.52 8.04 -14.84
N THR A 151 -14.70 7.44 -15.03
CA THR A 151 -16.00 8.11 -15.09
C THR A 151 -17.03 7.47 -14.14
N GLU A 152 -17.90 8.31 -13.57
CA GLU A 152 -19.00 7.85 -12.69
C GLU A 152 -19.96 6.90 -13.39
N GLN A 153 -20.15 7.10 -14.70
CA GLN A 153 -20.99 6.26 -15.54
C GLN A 153 -20.48 4.82 -15.55
N GLU A 154 -19.17 4.59 -15.70
CA GLU A 154 -18.59 3.25 -15.62
C GLU A 154 -18.70 2.64 -14.23
N LEU A 155 -18.47 3.43 -13.16
CA LEU A 155 -18.62 2.94 -11.79
C LEU A 155 -20.06 2.49 -11.52
N SER A 156 -21.03 3.33 -11.90
CA SER A 156 -22.45 3.04 -11.75
C SER A 156 -22.86 1.81 -12.55
N ARG A 157 -22.24 1.59 -13.71
CA ARG A 157 -22.50 0.42 -14.55
C ARG A 157 -21.91 -0.86 -13.94
N PHE A 158 -20.69 -0.76 -13.39
CA PHE A 158 -20.07 -1.87 -12.65
C PHE A 158 -20.90 -2.27 -11.43
N LEU A 159 -21.36 -1.28 -10.64
CA LEU A 159 -22.25 -1.53 -9.49
C LEU A 159 -23.60 -2.13 -9.90
N ARG A 160 -24.09 -1.82 -11.11
CA ARG A 160 -25.30 -2.42 -11.70
C ARG A 160 -25.06 -3.79 -12.36
N GLY A 161 -23.81 -4.25 -12.49
CA GLY A 161 -23.47 -5.52 -13.13
C GLY A 161 -23.65 -5.53 -14.65
N GLU A 162 -23.68 -4.37 -15.30
CA GLU A 162 -23.87 -4.24 -16.75
C GLU A 162 -22.52 -4.32 -17.49
N ALA A 163 -22.50 -5.05 -18.62
CA ALA A 163 -21.29 -5.31 -19.42
C ALA A 163 -20.60 -4.01 -19.89
N PRO A 164 -19.26 -4.04 -20.10
CA PRO A 164 -18.54 -2.89 -20.64
C PRO A 164 -19.17 -2.45 -21.96
N SER A 165 -19.31 -1.14 -22.16
CA SER A 165 -19.90 -0.56 -23.36
C SER A 165 -19.12 -1.09 -24.54
N PRO A 166 -19.77 -1.46 -25.64
CA PRO A 166 -19.04 -1.54 -26.89
C PRO A 166 -18.40 -0.15 -27.05
N THR A 167 -17.07 -0.10 -27.03
CA THR A 167 -16.37 1.08 -27.52
C THR A 167 -17.00 1.42 -28.87
N PRO A 168 -17.26 2.69 -29.19
CA PRO A 168 -17.57 3.04 -30.56
C PRO A 168 -16.36 2.58 -31.36
N ALA A 169 -16.46 1.40 -31.97
CA ALA A 169 -15.51 0.95 -32.96
C ALA A 169 -15.43 2.13 -33.92
N THR A 170 -14.25 2.75 -34.02
CA THR A 170 -13.96 3.64 -35.14
C THR A 170 -14.49 2.91 -36.36
N PRO A 171 -15.49 3.45 -37.10
CA PRO A 171 -16.05 2.73 -38.22
C PRO A 171 -14.87 2.37 -39.10
N PHE A 172 -14.62 1.07 -39.24
CA PHE A 172 -13.55 0.56 -40.06
C PHE A 172 -13.86 1.04 -41.47
N VAL A 173 -13.22 2.12 -41.89
CA VAL A 173 -13.31 2.61 -43.26
C VAL A 173 -12.34 1.74 -44.04
N PRO A 174 -12.79 0.75 -44.84
CA PRO A 174 -11.88 0.00 -45.67
C PRO A 174 -11.17 0.97 -46.61
N PRO A 175 -9.86 0.81 -46.85
CA PRO A 175 -9.12 1.68 -47.76
C PRO A 175 -9.78 1.65 -49.14
N GLY A 176 -10.32 2.80 -49.58
CA GLY A 176 -11.00 2.95 -50.88
C GLY A 176 -12.52 3.22 -50.81
N TRP A 177 -13.15 3.18 -49.64
CA TRP A 177 -14.55 3.57 -49.50
C TRP A 177 -14.70 5.10 -49.38
N VAL A 178 -14.97 5.75 -50.51
CA VAL A 178 -15.67 7.05 -50.54
C VAL A 178 -17.16 6.75 -50.37
N GLY A 179 -17.73 7.15 -49.23
CA GLY A 179 -19.13 6.85 -48.89
C GLY A 179 -20.14 7.30 -49.97
N PRO A 180 -21.42 6.88 -49.87
CA PRO A 180 -22.43 7.28 -50.84
C PRO A 180 -22.49 8.81 -50.94
N PRO A 181 -22.61 9.37 -52.16
CA PRO A 181 -22.67 10.82 -52.34
C PRO A 181 -23.85 11.38 -51.53
N PRO A 182 -23.69 12.55 -50.89
CA PRO A 182 -24.77 13.16 -50.14
C PRO A 182 -25.98 13.39 -51.04
N LEU A 183 -27.17 12.96 -50.60
CA LEU A 183 -28.46 13.13 -51.30
C LEU A 183 -28.94 14.58 -51.38
N PHE A 184 -28.17 15.53 -50.86
CA PHE A 184 -28.47 16.95 -50.92
C PHE A 184 -27.49 17.66 -51.86
N PRO A 185 -27.98 18.37 -52.88
CA PRO A 185 -27.11 19.23 -53.66
C PRO A 185 -26.54 20.33 -52.75
N PRO A 186 -25.24 20.65 -52.84
CA PRO A 186 -24.67 21.74 -52.07
C PRO A 186 -25.24 23.09 -52.54
N PRO A 187 -25.43 24.07 -51.64
CA PRO A 187 -25.81 25.42 -52.03
C PRO A 187 -24.72 26.00 -52.94
N MET A 188 -25.16 26.48 -54.10
CA MET A 188 -24.29 27.05 -55.13
C MET A 188 -23.62 28.31 -54.58
N GLY A 189 -22.30 28.27 -54.42
CA GLY A 189 -21.47 29.46 -54.27
C GLY A 189 -20.63 29.50 -52.99
N GLN A 190 -19.49 28.81 -52.98
CA GLN A 190 -18.22 29.43 -52.57
C GLN A 190 -17.08 28.82 -53.38
N ARG A 191 -16.31 29.69 -54.04
CA ARG A 191 -15.06 29.37 -54.72
C ARG A 191 -14.08 28.77 -53.72
N TYR A 192 -13.70 27.51 -53.89
CA TYR A 192 -12.46 27.01 -53.30
C TYR A 192 -11.29 27.60 -54.10
N GLY A 193 -10.42 28.35 -53.42
CA GLY A 193 -9.17 28.85 -53.98
C GLY A 193 -8.21 27.72 -54.36
N PRO A 194 -7.17 28.01 -55.15
CA PRO A 194 -6.25 26.98 -55.63
C PRO A 194 -5.49 26.32 -54.46
N PRO A 195 -5.20 25.01 -54.56
CA PRO A 195 -4.53 24.26 -53.50
C PRO A 195 -3.09 24.73 -53.33
N MET A 196 -2.65 24.90 -52.07
CA MET A 196 -1.25 25.20 -51.75
C MET A 196 -0.35 23.99 -52.05
N PRO A 197 0.89 24.19 -52.53
CA PRO A 197 1.79 23.10 -52.85
C PRO A 197 2.30 22.39 -51.59
N MET A 198 2.17 21.06 -51.57
CA MET A 198 2.72 20.18 -50.55
C MET A 198 4.26 20.26 -50.55
N GLY A 199 4.85 20.56 -49.40
CA GLY A 199 6.30 20.52 -49.20
C GLY A 199 6.85 19.09 -49.30
N PRO A 200 8.16 18.92 -49.61
CA PRO A 200 8.74 17.61 -49.86
C PRO A 200 8.77 16.74 -48.59
N PRO A 201 8.64 15.40 -48.73
CA PRO A 201 8.60 14.48 -47.61
C PRO A 201 9.96 14.41 -46.90
N MET A 202 9.94 14.54 -45.57
CA MET A 202 11.12 14.29 -44.73
C MET A 202 11.48 12.79 -44.79
N GLY A 203 12.71 12.52 -45.23
CA GLY A 203 13.26 11.16 -45.30
C GLY A 203 13.46 10.51 -43.92
N PRO A 204 13.71 9.19 -43.88
CA PRO A 204 13.79 8.44 -42.63
C PRO A 204 15.01 8.85 -41.79
N MET A 205 14.77 9.11 -40.50
CA MET A 205 15.82 9.38 -39.50
C MET A 205 16.71 8.14 -39.35
N GLY A 206 18.02 8.31 -39.59
CA GLY A 206 19.03 7.28 -39.34
C GLY A 206 19.22 7.00 -37.83
N PRO A 207 19.84 5.86 -37.48
CA PRO A 207 20.05 5.46 -36.09
C PRO A 207 21.06 6.38 -35.37
N PRO A 208 20.94 6.55 -34.03
CA PRO A 208 21.82 7.41 -33.26
C PRO A 208 23.25 6.82 -33.12
N PRO A 209 24.29 7.66 -32.99
CA PRO A 209 25.66 7.20 -32.82
C PRO A 209 25.91 6.63 -31.41
N PRO A 210 26.83 5.65 -31.26
CA PRO A 210 27.20 5.10 -29.97
C PRO A 210 28.30 5.93 -29.30
N GLY A 211 28.18 6.13 -27.98
CA GLY A 211 29.31 6.45 -27.12
C GLY A 211 29.28 7.84 -26.46
N ALA A 212 28.80 7.87 -25.22
CA ALA A 212 29.28 8.83 -24.22
C ALA A 212 29.21 8.17 -22.84
N MET A 213 30.34 7.60 -22.43
CA MET A 213 30.58 7.03 -21.10
C MET A 213 30.76 8.21 -20.13
N MET A 214 29.81 8.42 -19.22
CA MET A 214 29.93 9.46 -18.19
C MET A 214 30.72 8.92 -16.98
N PRO A 215 31.63 9.71 -16.39
CA PRO A 215 32.37 9.29 -15.20
C PRO A 215 31.49 9.33 -13.94
N PHE A 216 31.45 8.21 -13.23
CA PHE A 216 30.89 8.09 -11.88
C PHE A 216 31.69 8.94 -10.89
N ASN A 217 31.06 9.95 -10.29
CA ASN A 217 31.60 10.66 -9.14
C ASN A 217 30.63 10.52 -7.97
N GLY A 218 30.68 9.36 -7.31
CA GLY A 218 29.94 9.09 -6.07
C GLY A 218 30.84 9.35 -4.85
N PRO A 219 30.30 9.90 -3.75
CA PRO A 219 31.07 10.15 -2.53
C PRO A 219 31.47 8.83 -1.83
N PRO A 220 32.60 8.80 -1.10
CA PRO A 220 33.10 7.59 -0.45
C PRO A 220 32.23 7.19 0.78
N PRO A 221 32.20 5.89 1.13
CA PRO A 221 31.38 5.38 2.24
C PRO A 221 31.93 5.75 3.64
N PRO A 222 31.06 5.84 4.66
CA PRO A 222 31.48 6.20 6.02
C PRO A 222 32.18 5.05 6.76
N ARG A 223 33.35 5.35 7.33
CA ARG A 223 34.10 4.45 8.23
C ARG A 223 33.41 4.37 9.60
N HIS A 224 32.98 3.18 10.00
CA HIS A 224 32.57 2.91 11.38
C HIS A 224 33.80 2.56 12.23
N LYS A 225 34.01 3.31 13.32
CA LYS A 225 34.89 2.93 14.42
C LYS A 225 33.99 2.64 15.63
N THR A 226 34.01 1.41 16.12
CA THR A 226 33.31 1.02 17.35
C THR A 226 34.36 0.62 18.38
N LYS A 227 34.38 1.30 19.53
CA LYS A 227 35.08 0.93 20.76
C LYS A 227 34.01 0.75 21.84
N TYR A 228 34.02 -0.38 22.54
CA TYR A 228 33.22 -0.61 23.75
C TYR A 228 34.16 -0.73 24.95
N HIS A 229 33.76 -0.12 26.07
CA HIS A 229 34.26 -0.33 27.42
C HIS A 229 33.08 -0.76 28.29
#